data_AF-A0A7U1DYS2-F1
#
_entry.id   AF-A0A7U1DYS2-F1
#
_cell.length_a   1.000
_cell.length_b   1.000
_cell.length_c   1.000
_cell.angle_alpha   90.00
_cell.angle_beta   90.00
_cell.angle_gamma   90.00
#
_symmetry.space_group_name_H-M   'P 1'
#
loop_
_entity.id
_entity.type
_entity.pdbx_description
1 polymer ?
#
loop_
_entity_poly.entity_id
_entity_poly.type
_entity_poly.pdbx_seq_one_letter_code
_entity_poly.pdbx_strand_id
1 'polypeptide(L)' 'MEFKPGQRCEIVSVHHPVFNRYIGKRIIIVKVHPDTRQVWAHDDRPITYKTNRAGRRVVDSDPSCIQSIYGFDQLRLIT' A
#
# COMPACT_ATOMS: atom_id res chain seq x y z
N MET A 1 -3.98 -19.27 -0.96
CA MET A 1 -2.79 -18.45 -1.24
C MET A 1 -2.47 -17.69 0.03
N GLU A 2 -1.24 -17.75 0.51
CA GLU A 2 -0.84 -17.08 1.75
C GLU A 2 -0.03 -15.84 1.40
N PHE A 3 -0.56 -14.67 1.79
CA PHE A 3 0.15 -13.42 1.66
C PHE A 3 1.36 -13.39 2.60
N LYS A 4 2.42 -12.66 2.22
CA LYS A 4 3.65 -12.47 2.98
C LYS A 4 4.10 -11.01 2.95
N PRO A 5 4.73 -10.50 4.02
CA PRO A 5 5.40 -9.20 3.99
C PRO A 5 6.36 -9.06 2.80
N GLY A 6 6.42 -7.86 2.22
CA GLY A 6 7.23 -7.52 1.05
C GLY A 6 6.60 -7.87 -0.30
N GLN A 7 5.50 -8.61 -0.33
CA GLN A 7 4.81 -8.93 -1.58
C GLN A 7 4.10 -7.71 -2.17
N ARG A 8 4.14 -7.60 -3.50
CA ARG A 8 3.39 -6.60 -4.27
C ARG A 8 2.03 -7.16 -4.66
N CYS A 9 0.99 -6.37 -4.41
CA CYS A 9 -0.38 -6.70 -4.76
C CYS A 9 -1.05 -5.55 -5.50
N GLU A 10 -2.11 -5.87 -6.23
CA GLU A 10 -3.04 -4.94 -6.83
C GLU A 10 -4.36 -4.96 -6.05
N ILE A 11 -4.93 -3.79 -5.81
CA ILE A 11 -6.29 -3.68 -5.26
C ILE A 11 -7.29 -4.01 -6.37
N VAL A 12 -8.07 -5.07 -6.20
CA VAL A 12 -9.07 -5.52 -7.20
C VAL A 12 -10.51 -5.24 -6.77
N SER A 13 -10.74 -4.95 -5.49
CA SER A 13 -12.06 -4.63 -4.95
C SER A 13 -11.94 -3.66 -3.77
N VAL A 14 -13.00 -2.90 -3.52
CA VAL A 14 -13.13 -1.99 -2.38
C VAL A 14 -14.49 -2.15 -1.74
N HIS A 15 -14.57 -1.90 -0.43
CA HIS A 15 -15.82 -2.06 0.33
C HIS A 15 -16.84 -0.93 0.10
N HIS A 16 -16.41 0.24 -0.41
CA HIS A 16 -17.30 1.39 -0.63
C HIS A 16 -17.00 2.10 -1.96
N PRO A 17 -18.02 2.51 -2.74
CA PRO A 17 -17.85 3.10 -4.08
C PRO A 17 -16.95 4.34 -4.15
N VAL A 18 -16.88 5.13 -3.07
CA VAL A 18 -15.99 6.31 -2.97
C VAL A 18 -14.51 5.95 -3.19
N PHE A 19 -14.15 4.69 -2.97
CA PHE A 19 -12.80 4.18 -3.12
C PHE A 19 -12.56 3.51 -4.49
N ASN A 20 -13.51 3.52 -5.42
CA ASN A 20 -13.34 2.87 -6.73
C ASN A 20 -12.09 3.34 -7.48
N ARG A 21 -11.67 4.60 -7.27
CA ARG A 21 -10.42 5.17 -7.80
C ARG A 21 -9.13 4.48 -7.29
N TYR A 22 -9.22 3.59 -6.30
CA TYR A 22 -8.09 2.83 -5.76
C TYR A 22 -7.97 1.43 -6.38
N ILE A 23 -9.01 0.94 -7.06
CA ILE A 23 -8.91 -0.30 -7.84
C ILE A 23 -7.82 -0.10 -8.91
N GLY A 24 -6.95 -1.10 -9.07
CA GLY A 24 -5.78 -1.06 -9.95
C GLY A 24 -4.52 -0.47 -9.31
N LYS A 25 -4.61 0.15 -8.13
CA LYS A 25 -3.42 0.64 -7.44
C LYS A 25 -2.58 -0.52 -6.90
N ARG A 26 -1.27 -0.32 -6.90
CA ARG A 26 -0.28 -1.26 -6.39
C ARG A 26 0.10 -0.91 -4.96
N ILE A 27 0.22 -1.95 -4.13
CA ILE A 27 0.57 -1.85 -2.72
C ILE A 27 1.63 -2.90 -2.36
N ILE A 28 2.37 -2.65 -1.29
CA ILE A 28 3.33 -3.58 -0.69
C ILE A 28 2.80 -4.02 0.67
N ILE A 29 2.70 -5.33 0.89
CA ILE A 29 2.27 -5.90 2.18
C ILE A 29 3.34 -5.68 3.23
N VAL A 30 2.95 -5.15 4.38
CA VAL A 30 3.82 -4.94 5.55
C VAL A 30 3.61 -6.03 6.59
N LYS A 31 2.34 -6.39 6.86
CA LYS A 31 1.97 -7.37 7.88
C LYS A 31 0.74 -8.14 7.47
N VAL A 32 0.67 -9.40 7.86
CA VAL A 32 -0.44 -10.30 7.56
C VAL A 32 -1.09 -10.74 8.87
N HIS A 33 -2.42 -10.72 8.90
CA HIS A 33 -3.26 -11.20 10.00
C HIS A 33 -4.16 -12.32 9.47
N PRO A 34 -3.70 -13.59 9.55
CA PRO A 34 -4.44 -14.72 9.00
C PRO A 34 -5.81 -14.92 9.64
N ASP A 35 -5.89 -14.74 10.97
CA ASP A 35 -7.13 -14.98 11.74
C ASP A 35 -8.29 -14.08 11.32
N THR A 36 -8.00 -12.83 10.96
CA THR A 36 -9.00 -11.87 10.46
C THR A 36 -9.00 -11.75 8.94
N ARG A 37 -8.16 -12.53 8.24
CA ARG A 37 -7.98 -12.51 6.78
C ARG A 37 -7.71 -11.10 6.23
N GLN A 38 -6.82 -10.39 6.90
CA GLN A 38 -6.46 -9.00 6.58
C GLN A 38 -4.96 -8.81 6.44
N VAL A 39 -4.56 -7.80 5.69
CA VAL A 39 -3.18 -7.34 5.60
C VAL A 39 -3.09 -5.85 5.86
N TRP A 40 -1.97 -5.41 6.44
CA TRP A 40 -1.54 -4.03 6.41
C TRP A 40 -0.61 -3.83 5.22
N ALA A 41 -0.82 -2.76 4.46
CA ALA A 41 -0.03 -2.46 3.28
C ALA A 41 0.11 -0.95 3.07
N HIS A 42 1.17 -0.55 2.37
CA HIS A 42 1.37 0.82 1.91
C HIS A 42 1.40 0.89 0.39
N ASP A 43 1.24 2.09 -0.18
CA ASP A 43 1.31 2.28 -1.63
C ASP A 43 2.69 1.89 -2.19
N ASP A 44 2.71 1.18 -3.31
CA ASP A 44 3.93 0.85 -4.08
C ASP A 44 4.33 2.07 -4.94
N ARG A 45 4.78 3.12 -4.27
CA ARG A 45 5.23 4.37 -4.89
C ARG A 45 6.62 4.74 -4.35
N PRO A 46 7.48 5.36 -5.17
CA PRO A 46 8.79 5.80 -4.72
C PRO A 46 8.67 6.94 -3.71
N ILE A 47 9.66 7.04 -2.82
CA ILE A 47 9.82 8.21 -1.93
C ILE A 47 10.08 9.45 -2.79
N THR A 48 9.35 10.53 -2.52
CA THR A 48 9.59 11.83 -3.15
C THR A 48 10.43 12.72 -2.24
N TYR A 49 11.20 13.62 -2.86
CA TYR A 49 12.09 14.54 -2.16
C TYR A 49 11.85 15.96 -2.62
N LYS A 50 12.11 16.93 -1.74
CA LYS A 50 12.12 18.36 -2.06
C LYS A 50 13.34 19.05 -1.49
N THR A 51 13.63 20.25 -1.98
CA THR A 51 14.61 21.14 -1.38
C THR A 51 13.91 22.07 -0.40
N ASN A 52 14.36 22.10 0.86
CA ASN A 52 13.79 22.99 1.87
C ASN A 52 14.38 24.41 1.77
N ARG A 53 13.86 25.35 2.59
CA ARG A 53 14.33 26.76 2.61
C ARG A 53 15.82 26.90 2.96
N ALA A 54 16.41 25.90 3.63
CA ALA A 54 17.84 25.86 3.97
C ALA A 54 18.69 25.23 2.85
N GLY A 55 18.14 24.99 1.66
CA GLY A 55 18.85 24.40 0.52
C GLY A 55 19.15 22.91 0.67
N ARG A 56 18.57 22.22 1.66
CA ARG A 56 18.81 20.78 1.91
C ARG A 56 17.76 19.93 1.22
N ARG A 57 18.18 18.80 0.66
CA ARG A 57 17.27 17.75 0.17
C ARG A 57 16.66 17.03 1.37
N VAL A 58 15.34 17.04 1.45
CA VAL A 58 14.56 16.39 2.51
C VAL A 58 13.50 15.48 1.90
N VAL A 59 13.08 14.46 2.65
CA VAL A 59 11.93 13.63 2.27
C VAL A 59 10.68 14.51 2.23
N ASP A 60 9.97 14.46 1.11
CA ASP A 60 8.69 15.15 0.94
C ASP A 60 7.53 14.19 1.21
N SER A 61 7.58 12.98 0.64
CA SER A 61 6.59 11.94 0.89
C SER A 61 7.26 10.58 0.90
N ASP A 62 7.06 9.83 1.98
CA ASP A 62 7.40 8.41 2.06
C ASP A 62 6.09 7.61 2.19
N PRO A 63 5.69 6.86 1.14
CA PRO A 63 4.48 6.06 1.17
C PRO A 63 4.46 5.01 2.28
N SER A 64 5.62 4.50 2.73
CA SER A 64 5.71 3.46 3.76
C SER A 64 5.22 3.92 5.14
N CYS A 65 5.21 5.23 5.37
CA CYS A 65 4.70 5.86 6.61
C CYS A 65 3.18 5.80 6.74
N ILE A 66 2.44 5.52 5.65
CA ILE A 66 0.97 5.47 5.65
C ILE A 66 0.53 4.07 5.25
N GLN A 67 -0.07 3.35 6.20
CA GLN A 67 -0.56 1.99 5.98
C GLN A 67 -2.08 1.95 6.01
N SER A 68 -2.66 1.10 5.17
CA SER A 68 -4.09 0.80 5.11
C SER A 68 -4.32 -0.69 5.26
N ILE A 69 -5.51 -1.05 5.76
CA ILE A 69 -5.93 -2.45 5.94
C ILE A 69 -6.72 -2.88 4.71
N TYR A 70 -6.43 -4.09 4.22
CA TYR A 70 -7.15 -4.72 3.13
C TYR A 70 -7.56 -6.15 3.49
N GLY A 71 -8.74 -6.56 3.05
CA GLY A 71 -9.17 -7.96 3.09
C GLY A 71 -8.44 -8.79 2.03
N PHE A 72 -8.28 -10.10 2.27
CA PHE A 72 -7.62 -10.99 1.32
C PHE A 72 -8.30 -11.05 -0.05
N ASP A 73 -9.63 -10.89 -0.08
CA ASP A 73 -10.48 -10.87 -1.27
C ASP A 73 -10.39 -9.56 -2.06
N GLN A 74 -9.82 -8.51 -1.46
CA GLN A 74 -9.63 -7.21 -2.11
C GLN A 74 -8.34 -7.13 -2.91
N LEU A 75 -7.47 -8.14 -2.82
CA LEU A 75 -6.12 -8.10 -3.34
C LEU A 75 -5.81 -9.23 -4.32
N ARG A 76 -5.02 -8.90 -5.35
CA ARG A 76 -4.42 -9.87 -6.27
C ARG A 76 -2.90 -9.75 -6.21
N LEU A 77 -2.22 -10.87 -5.99
CA LEU A 77 -0.76 -10.91 -6.03
C LEU A 77 -0.25 -10.58 -7.45
N ILE A 78 0.76 -9.70 -7.53
CA ILE A 78 1.48 -9.42 -8.78
C ILE A 78 2.77 -10.24 -8.72
N THR A 79 2.93 -11.20 -9.64
CA THR A 79 4.14 -12.03 -9.76
C THR A 79 5.28 -11.24 -10.41
#